data_AF-A0A6N8E908-F1
#
_entry.id   AF-A0A6N8E908-F1
#
_cell.length_a   1.000
_cell.length_b   1.000
_cell.length_c   1.000
_cell.angle_alpha   90.00
_cell.angle_beta   90.00
_cell.angle_gamma   90.00
#
_symmetry.space_group_name_H-M   'P 1'
#
loop_
_entity.id
_entity.type
_entity.pdbx_description
1 polymer ?
#
loop_
_entity_poly.entity_id
_entity_poly.type
_entity_poly.pdbx_seq_one_letter_code
_entity_poly.pdbx_strand_id
1 'polypeptide(L)'
;MSSVVELYEALSTAPDERARARVIAEAFERLEDRYPHLPELATQGHVRESELRLQKEIEQVRADLRTTEQRLQKEIEQVRANLKLEIEQLRAELKHDIEQVRADLRATEQRLQKEIEQVRAELKLEIEQLRSELKLDIERVRGDVARVKVDLLKWLVPLMFAQVAAIAALVKLL
;
A
#
# COMPACT_ATOMS: atom_id res chain seq x y z
N MET A 1 -84.54 33.98 -9.16
CA MET A 1 -83.86 35.29 -9.22
C MET A 1 -82.61 35.18 -8.35
N SER A 2 -81.76 36.21 -8.17
CA SER A 2 -80.60 36.01 -7.26
C SER A 2 -81.14 35.72 -5.85
N SER A 3 -80.59 34.74 -5.12
CA SER A 3 -81.12 34.39 -3.79
C SER A 3 -81.03 35.55 -2.80
N VAL A 4 -80.19 36.54 -3.10
CA VAL A 4 -80.04 37.80 -2.36
C VAL A 4 -81.25 38.72 -2.59
N VAL A 5 -81.79 38.78 -3.81
CA VAL A 5 -83.00 39.56 -4.13
C VAL A 5 -84.23 38.92 -3.48
N GLU A 6 -84.34 37.59 -3.51
CA GLU A 6 -85.43 36.87 -2.84
C GLU A 6 -85.38 37.02 -1.31
N LEU A 7 -84.17 37.02 -0.72
CA LEU A 7 -83.97 37.30 0.70
C LEU A 7 -84.34 38.75 1.07
N TYR A 8 -83.95 39.73 0.25
CA TYR A 8 -84.27 41.14 0.46
C TYR A 8 -85.80 41.36 0.47
N GLU A 9 -86.51 40.85 -0.53
CA GLU A 9 -87.97 40.94 -0.61
C GLU A 9 -88.68 40.25 0.57
N ALA A 10 -88.18 39.08 1.00
CA ALA A 10 -88.71 38.36 2.15
C ALA A 10 -88.47 39.11 3.49
N LEU A 11 -87.38 39.87 3.60
CA LEU A 11 -87.09 40.70 4.77
C LEU A 11 -87.90 42.00 4.79
N SER A 12 -88.14 42.63 3.63
CA SER A 12 -88.93 43.86 3.51
C SER A 12 -90.42 43.65 3.70
N THR A 13 -90.93 42.45 3.43
CA THR A 13 -92.35 42.08 3.59
C THR A 13 -92.67 41.40 4.92
N ALA A 14 -91.67 41.13 5.76
CA ALA A 14 -91.86 40.47 7.05
C ALA A 14 -92.62 41.37 8.06
N PRO A 15 -93.68 40.84 8.72
CA PRO A 15 -94.58 41.64 9.56
C PRO A 15 -93.99 42.06 10.91
N ASP A 16 -93.04 41.29 11.45
CA ASP A 16 -92.43 41.51 12.75
C ASP A 16 -90.97 41.06 12.80
N GLU A 17 -90.29 41.41 13.91
CA GLU A 17 -88.87 41.13 14.09
C GLU A 17 -88.56 39.63 14.22
N ARG A 18 -89.53 38.84 14.72
CA ARG A 18 -89.42 37.38 14.76
C ARG A 18 -89.50 36.75 13.38
N ALA A 19 -90.41 37.20 12.52
CA ALA A 19 -90.47 36.74 11.13
C ALA A 19 -89.18 37.10 10.38
N ARG A 20 -88.65 38.32 10.57
CA ARG A 20 -87.34 38.71 10.02
C ARG A 20 -86.22 37.78 10.49
N ALA A 21 -86.13 37.51 11.79
CA ALA A 21 -85.12 36.60 12.34
C ALA A 21 -85.23 35.18 11.76
N ARG A 22 -86.46 34.69 11.52
CA ARG A 22 -86.71 33.38 10.92
C ARG A 22 -86.28 33.32 9.45
N VAL A 23 -86.61 34.35 8.67
CA VAL A 23 -86.17 34.47 7.26
C VAL A 23 -84.64 34.50 7.17
N ILE A 24 -83.96 35.19 8.10
CA ILE A 24 -82.49 35.21 8.19
C ILE A 24 -81.95 33.81 8.51
N ALA A 25 -82.52 33.11 9.49
CA ALA A 25 -82.08 31.76 9.87
C ALA A 25 -82.22 30.76 8.71
N GLU A 26 -83.37 30.75 8.03
CA GLU A 26 -83.59 29.88 6.86
C GLU A 26 -82.64 30.20 5.70
N ALA A 27 -82.23 31.46 5.54
CA ALA A 27 -81.26 31.86 4.52
C ALA A 27 -79.85 31.35 4.83
N PHE A 28 -79.45 31.35 6.11
CA PHE A 28 -78.19 30.76 6.54
C PHE A 28 -78.19 29.23 6.42
N GLU A 29 -79.29 28.56 6.77
CA GLU A 29 -79.42 27.10 6.63
C GLU A 29 -79.31 26.68 5.15
N ARG A 30 -79.99 27.38 4.24
CA ARG A 30 -79.85 27.14 2.78
C ARG A 30 -78.44 27.44 2.24
N LEU A 31 -77.70 28.37 2.87
CA LEU A 31 -76.33 28.68 2.49
C LEU A 31 -75.38 27.55 2.93
N GLU A 32 -75.56 27.05 4.15
CA GLU A 32 -74.80 25.94 4.73
C GLU A 32 -75.00 24.65 3.93
N ASP A 33 -76.25 24.31 3.59
CA ASP A 33 -76.57 23.16 2.71
C ASP A 33 -75.98 23.29 1.30
N ARG A 34 -75.91 24.51 0.77
CA ARG A 34 -75.36 24.78 -0.57
C ARG A 34 -73.84 24.69 -0.60
N TYR A 35 -73.17 24.98 0.51
CA TYR A 35 -71.72 24.95 0.63
C TYR A 35 -71.26 24.26 1.92
N PRO A 36 -71.44 22.93 2.02
CA PRO A 36 -71.11 22.17 3.23
C PRO A 36 -69.61 22.17 3.57
N HIS A 37 -68.74 22.57 2.64
CA HIS A 37 -67.29 22.65 2.81
C HIS A 37 -66.79 24.01 3.32
N LEU A 38 -67.66 25.03 3.47
CA LEU A 38 -67.25 26.35 4.00
C LEU A 38 -66.50 26.27 5.35
N PRO A 39 -66.90 25.40 6.31
CA PRO A 39 -66.17 25.26 7.57
C PRO A 39 -64.76 24.68 7.42
N GLU A 40 -64.49 23.94 6.34
CA GLU A 40 -63.20 23.28 6.09
C GLU A 40 -62.21 24.16 5.30
N LEU A 41 -62.66 25.30 4.78
CA LEU A 41 -61.80 26.19 4.01
C LEU A 41 -60.77 26.87 4.90
N ALA A 42 -59.50 26.82 4.47
CA ALA A 42 -58.45 27.62 5.09
C ALA A 42 -58.77 29.10 4.92
N THR A 43 -58.82 29.83 6.04
CA THR A 43 -58.95 31.29 6.00
C THR A 43 -57.64 31.91 5.50
N GLN A 44 -57.68 33.16 5.05
CA GLN A 44 -56.46 33.91 4.72
C GLN A 44 -55.48 33.95 5.91
N GLY A 45 -56.00 33.94 7.15
CA GLY A 45 -55.19 33.83 8.36
C GLY A 45 -54.41 32.52 8.43
N HIS A 46 -55.08 31.38 8.22
CA HIS A 46 -54.44 30.06 8.21
C HIS A 46 -53.37 29.95 7.12
N VAL A 47 -53.64 30.47 5.93
CA VAL A 47 -52.67 30.48 4.82
C VAL A 47 -51.46 31.33 5.21
N ARG A 48 -51.66 32.55 5.71
CA ARG A 48 -50.56 33.44 6.11
C ARG A 48 -49.72 32.86 7.26
N GLU A 49 -50.35 32.20 8.22
CA GLU A 49 -49.64 31.52 9.31
C GLU A 49 -48.77 30.37 8.76
N SER A 50 -49.32 29.54 7.87
CA SER A 50 -48.56 28.46 7.25
C SER A 50 -47.40 28.98 6.39
N GLU A 51 -47.60 30.08 5.65
CA GLU A 51 -46.55 30.73 4.87
C GLU A 51 -45.40 31.23 5.76
N LEU A 52 -45.73 31.93 6.85
CA LEU A 52 -44.73 32.40 7.81
C LEU A 52 -43.98 31.24 8.48
N ARG A 53 -44.69 30.15 8.81
CA ARG A 53 -44.07 28.94 9.36
C ARG A 53 -43.10 28.31 8.37
N LEU A 54 -43.51 28.16 7.11
CA LEU A 54 -42.67 27.62 6.05
C LEU A 54 -41.46 28.52 5.76
N GLN A 55 -41.63 29.85 5.74
CA GLN A 55 -40.51 30.78 5.59
C GLN A 55 -39.48 30.59 6.70
N LYS A 56 -39.93 30.47 7.95
CA LYS A 56 -39.05 30.21 9.09
C LYS A 56 -38.33 28.86 8.98
N GLU A 57 -39.05 27.79 8.60
CA GLU A 57 -38.45 26.47 8.38
C GLU A 57 -37.40 26.50 7.26
N ILE A 58 -37.69 27.20 6.16
CA ILE A 58 -36.74 27.37 5.04
C ILE A 58 -35.49 28.13 5.49
N GLU A 59 -35.64 29.21 6.27
CA GLU A 59 -34.51 29.96 6.81
C GLU A 59 -33.67 29.11 7.76
N GLN A 60 -34.31 28.31 8.60
CA GLN A 60 -33.63 27.39 9.51
C GLN A 60 -32.83 26.33 8.73
N VAL A 61 -33.46 25.66 7.75
CA VAL A 61 -32.79 24.66 6.91
C VAL A 61 -31.62 25.28 6.15
N ARG A 62 -31.75 26.52 5.65
CA ARG A 62 -30.64 27.23 4.99
C ARG A 62 -29.49 27.53 5.96
N ALA A 63 -29.78 27.89 7.20
CA ALA A 63 -28.76 28.12 8.23
C ALA A 63 -28.03 26.81 8.60
N ASP A 64 -28.77 25.72 8.75
CA ASP A 64 -28.21 24.39 9.03
C ASP A 64 -27.34 23.91 7.86
N LEU A 65 -27.80 24.12 6.62
CA LEU A 65 -27.04 23.77 5.42
C LEU A 65 -25.72 24.55 5.36
N ARG A 66 -25.74 25.87 5.59
CA ARG A 66 -24.50 26.67 5.64
C ARG A 66 -23.54 26.19 6.73
N THR A 67 -24.06 25.81 7.89
CA THR A 67 -23.26 25.31 9.01
C THR A 67 -22.61 23.97 8.67
N THR A 68 -23.35 23.07 8.03
CA THR A 68 -22.84 21.76 7.58
C THR A 68 -21.81 21.91 6.45
N GLU A 69 -22.05 22.79 5.48
CA GLU A 69 -21.07 23.13 4.43
C GLU A 69 -19.76 23.64 5.02
N GLN A 70 -19.81 24.59 5.97
CA GLN A 70 -18.62 25.11 6.64
C GLN A 70 -17.88 24.02 7.44
N ARG A 71 -18.62 23.12 8.09
CA ARG A 71 -18.01 22.00 8.83
C ARG A 71 -17.30 21.05 7.86
N LEU A 72 -17.96 20.66 6.78
CA LEU A 72 -17.38 19.78 5.76
C LEU A 72 -16.16 20.43 5.09
N GLN A 73 -16.19 21.72 4.83
CA GLN A 73 -15.03 22.44 4.28
C GLN A 73 -13.83 22.36 5.22
N LYS A 74 -14.04 22.57 6.53
CA LYS A 74 -12.98 22.42 7.54
C LYS A 74 -12.46 20.99 7.64
N GLU A 75 -13.35 19.99 7.61
CA GLU A 75 -12.96 18.58 7.61
C GLU A 75 -12.13 18.22 6.39
N ILE A 76 -12.52 18.70 5.19
CA ILE A 76 -11.76 18.49 3.96
C ILE A 76 -10.39 19.16 4.03
N GLU A 77 -10.30 20.39 4.54
CA GLU A 77 -9.03 21.08 4.73
C GLU A 77 -8.12 20.34 5.71
N GLN A 78 -8.67 19.84 6.82
CA GLN A 78 -7.93 19.05 7.80
C GLN A 78 -7.42 17.73 7.20
N VAL A 79 -8.27 16.99 6.48
CA VAL A 79 -7.87 15.73 5.82
C VAL A 79 -6.78 16.00 4.79
N ARG A 80 -6.90 17.06 3.99
CA ARG A 80 -5.85 17.44 3.02
C ARG A 80 -4.53 17.80 3.71
N ALA A 81 -4.56 18.51 4.83
CA ALA A 81 -3.37 18.84 5.60
C ALA A 81 -2.71 17.58 6.18
N ASN A 82 -3.49 16.68 6.77
CA ASN A 82 -3.00 15.42 7.32
C ASN A 82 -2.36 14.55 6.23
N LEU A 83 -3.06 14.35 5.11
CA LEU A 83 -2.52 13.56 3.98
C LEU A 83 -1.23 14.15 3.43
N LYS A 84 -1.11 15.49 3.37
CA LYS A 84 0.13 16.14 2.94
C LYS A 84 1.28 15.84 3.90
N LEU A 85 1.04 15.86 5.21
CA LEU A 85 2.05 15.53 6.21
C LEU A 85 2.47 14.05 6.11
N GLU A 86 1.50 13.14 6.00
CA GLU A 86 1.77 11.70 5.84
C GLU A 86 2.60 11.41 4.58
N ILE A 87 2.27 12.06 3.46
CA ILE A 87 3.05 11.92 2.21
C ILE A 87 4.49 12.40 2.40
N GLU A 88 4.71 13.53 3.06
CA GLU A 88 6.07 14.05 3.30
C GLU A 88 6.85 13.17 4.28
N GLN A 89 6.19 12.61 5.30
CA GLN A 89 6.80 11.63 6.22
C GLN A 89 7.22 10.36 5.47
N LEU A 90 6.31 9.75 4.70
CA LEU A 90 6.60 8.56 3.90
C LEU A 90 7.73 8.82 2.87
N ARG A 91 7.79 10.01 2.28
CA ARG A 91 8.90 10.39 1.38
C ARG A 91 10.22 10.46 2.12
N ALA A 92 10.25 11.00 3.33
CA ALA A 92 11.45 11.10 4.15
C ALA A 92 11.93 9.71 4.59
N GLU A 93 11.01 8.85 5.06
CA GLU A 93 11.28 7.45 5.42
C GLU A 93 11.84 6.67 4.22
N LEU A 94 11.16 6.73 3.07
CA LEU A 94 11.63 6.02 1.87
C LEU A 94 13.02 6.49 1.42
N LYS A 95 13.30 7.80 1.52
CA LYS A 95 14.63 8.33 1.20
C LYS A 95 15.69 7.78 2.16
N HIS A 96 15.37 7.73 3.45
CA HIS A 96 16.26 7.17 4.47
C HIS A 96 16.54 5.68 4.20
N ASP A 97 15.51 4.89 3.93
CA ASP A 97 15.63 3.47 3.63
C ASP A 97 16.50 3.22 2.38
N ILE A 98 16.31 4.03 1.33
CA ILE A 98 17.14 3.96 0.11
C ILE A 98 18.61 4.27 0.43
N GLU A 99 18.88 5.28 1.26
CA GLU A 99 20.24 5.63 1.67
C GLU A 99 20.88 4.52 2.51
N GLN A 100 20.12 3.92 3.43
CA GLN A 100 20.56 2.80 4.25
C GLN A 100 20.89 1.57 3.39
N VAL A 101 19.99 1.15 2.50
CA VAL A 101 20.21 0.00 1.60
C VAL A 101 21.44 0.23 0.72
N ARG A 102 21.66 1.46 0.23
CA ARG A 102 22.87 1.80 -0.53
C ARG A 102 24.15 1.70 0.31
N ALA A 103 24.10 2.11 1.57
CA ALA A 103 25.23 1.98 2.48
C ALA A 103 25.55 0.51 2.77
N ASP A 104 24.54 -0.29 3.06
CA ASP A 104 24.67 -1.73 3.33
C ASP A 104 25.20 -2.49 2.12
N LEU A 105 24.74 -2.14 0.92
CA LEU A 105 25.25 -2.72 -0.32
C LEU A 105 26.74 -2.40 -0.51
N ARG A 106 27.16 -1.14 -0.33
CA ARG A 106 28.58 -0.74 -0.42
C ARG A 106 29.45 -1.45 0.61
N ALA A 107 28.96 -1.59 1.84
CA ALA A 107 29.68 -2.31 2.89
C ALA A 107 29.86 -3.81 2.52
N THR A 108 28.82 -4.41 1.95
CA THR A 108 28.85 -5.80 1.48
C THR A 108 29.82 -5.97 0.31
N GLU A 109 29.80 -5.08 -0.68
CA GLU A 109 30.72 -5.09 -1.81
C GLU A 109 32.19 -4.98 -1.35
N GLN A 110 32.49 -4.07 -0.42
CA GLN A 110 33.84 -3.92 0.14
C GLN A 110 34.28 -5.16 0.91
N ARG A 111 33.38 -5.78 1.67
CA ARG A 111 33.67 -7.02 2.39
C ARG A 111 33.99 -8.16 1.41
N LEU A 112 33.18 -8.34 0.38
CA LEU A 112 33.40 -9.36 -0.65
C LEU A 112 34.70 -9.12 -1.42
N GLN A 113 35.05 -7.87 -1.74
CA GLN A 113 36.33 -7.55 -2.35
C GLN A 113 37.51 -7.99 -1.48
N LYS A 114 37.46 -7.71 -0.18
CA LYS A 114 38.50 -8.16 0.78
C LYS A 114 38.57 -9.68 0.89
N GLU A 115 37.42 -10.35 0.98
CA GLU A 115 37.37 -11.82 1.04
C GLU A 115 37.95 -12.44 -0.24
N ILE A 116 37.66 -11.88 -1.41
CA ILE A 116 38.24 -12.33 -2.69
C ILE A 116 39.76 -12.10 -2.73
N GLU A 117 40.24 -10.94 -2.28
CA GLU A 117 41.68 -10.65 -2.21
C GLU A 117 42.40 -11.60 -1.27
N GLN A 118 41.82 -11.88 -0.11
CA GLN A 118 42.36 -12.82 0.86
C GLN A 118 42.44 -14.23 0.28
N VAL A 119 41.36 -14.75 -0.31
CA VAL A 119 41.33 -16.08 -0.94
C VAL A 119 42.36 -16.17 -2.07
N ARG A 120 42.52 -15.11 -2.87
CA ARG A 120 43.55 -15.07 -3.93
C ARG A 120 44.97 -15.11 -3.35
N ALA A 121 45.23 -14.44 -2.24
CA ALA A 121 46.52 -14.45 -1.58
C ALA A 121 46.83 -15.82 -0.97
N GLU A 122 45.86 -16.43 -0.29
CA GLU A 122 45.96 -17.77 0.28
C GLU A 122 46.24 -18.82 -0.81
N LEU A 123 45.46 -18.84 -1.90
CA LEU A 123 45.69 -19.75 -3.03
C LEU A 123 47.06 -19.55 -3.68
N LYS A 124 47.56 -18.32 -3.77
CA LYS A 124 48.90 -18.06 -4.31
C LYS A 124 49.99 -18.64 -3.42
N LEU A 125 49.84 -18.52 -2.10
CA LEU A 125 50.77 -19.11 -1.13
C LEU A 125 50.74 -20.64 -1.19
N GLU A 126 49.55 -21.24 -1.22
CA GLU A 126 49.38 -22.70 -1.34
C GLU A 126 50.00 -23.23 -2.63
N ILE A 127 49.79 -22.56 -3.77
CA ILE A 127 50.43 -22.95 -5.05
C ILE A 127 51.95 -22.91 -4.95
N GLU A 128 52.52 -21.87 -4.32
CA GLU A 128 53.98 -21.75 -4.18
C GLU A 128 54.55 -22.81 -3.23
N GLN A 129 53.85 -23.10 -2.14
CA GLN A 129 54.20 -24.19 -1.22
C GLN A 129 54.18 -25.54 -1.95
N LEU A 130 53.10 -25.88 -2.65
CA LEU A 130 53.00 -27.12 -3.43
C LEU A 130 54.08 -27.24 -4.51
N ARG A 131 54.44 -26.12 -5.17
CA ARG A 131 55.56 -26.10 -6.13
C ARG A 131 56.90 -26.41 -5.46
N SER A 132 57.13 -25.86 -4.27
CA SER A 132 58.36 -26.10 -3.52
C SER A 132 58.46 -27.54 -3.04
N GLU A 133 57.37 -28.10 -2.51
CA GLU A 133 57.27 -29.50 -2.10
C GLU A 133 57.50 -30.45 -3.28
N LEU A 134 56.83 -30.21 -4.40
CA LEU A 134 57.02 -31.01 -5.61
C LEU A 134 58.46 -30.96 -6.12
N LYS A 135 59.14 -29.81 -6.04
CA LYS A 135 60.55 -29.69 -6.44
C LYS A 135 61.46 -30.53 -5.53
N LEU A 136 61.24 -30.49 -4.22
CA LEU A 136 61.98 -31.32 -3.26
C LEU A 136 61.75 -32.81 -3.52
N ASP A 137 60.52 -33.22 -3.79
CA ASP A 137 60.18 -34.61 -4.12
C ASP A 137 60.87 -35.07 -5.41
N ILE A 138 60.90 -34.22 -6.45
CA ILE A 138 61.63 -34.51 -7.69
C ILE A 138 63.13 -34.69 -7.43
N GLU A 139 63.74 -33.81 -6.62
CA GLU A 139 65.16 -33.92 -6.24
C GLU A 139 65.44 -35.20 -5.47
N ARG A 140 64.56 -35.57 -4.53
CA ARG A 140 64.64 -36.81 -3.75
C ARG A 140 64.58 -38.04 -4.65
N VAL A 141 63.59 -38.11 -5.55
CA VAL A 141 63.44 -39.22 -6.51
C VAL A 141 64.66 -39.31 -7.43
N ARG A 142 65.19 -38.19 -7.92
CA ARG A 142 66.44 -38.19 -8.71
C ARG A 142 67.61 -38.76 -7.93
N GLY A 143 67.74 -38.39 -6.66
CA GLY A 143 68.76 -38.93 -5.75
C GLY A 143 68.60 -40.43 -5.49
N ASP A 144 67.37 -40.92 -5.29
CA ASP A 144 67.07 -42.35 -5.15
C ASP A 144 67.44 -43.12 -6.43
N VAL A 145 67.07 -42.60 -7.60
CA VAL A 145 67.44 -43.20 -8.90
C VAL A 145 68.95 -43.26 -9.08
N ALA A 146 69.69 -42.21 -8.73
CA ALA A 146 71.14 -42.20 -8.82
C ALA A 146 71.79 -43.25 -7.90
N ARG A 147 71.28 -43.39 -6.67
CA ARG A 147 71.72 -44.43 -5.73
C ARG A 147 71.48 -45.83 -6.28
N VAL A 148 70.27 -46.11 -6.79
CA VAL A 148 69.94 -47.40 -7.40
C VAL A 148 70.84 -47.69 -8.60
N LYS A 149 71.13 -46.70 -9.46
CA LYS A 149 72.07 -46.87 -10.58
C LYS A 149 73.48 -47.23 -10.09
N VAL A 150 73.97 -46.56 -9.06
CA VAL A 150 75.28 -46.85 -8.46
C VAL A 150 75.30 -48.24 -7.84
N ASP A 151 74.26 -48.62 -7.10
CA ASP A 151 74.18 -49.93 -6.47
C ASP A 151 74.08 -51.06 -7.50
N LEU A 152 73.32 -50.87 -8.59
CA LEU A 152 73.32 -51.78 -9.73
C LEU A 152 74.72 -51.94 -10.32
N LEU A 153 75.45 -50.86 -10.56
CA LEU A 153 76.83 -50.93 -11.08
C LEU A 153 77.77 -51.65 -10.12
N LYS A 154 77.68 -51.39 -8.81
CA LYS A 154 78.48 -52.07 -7.78
C LYS A 154 78.33 -53.58 -7.84
N TRP A 155 77.14 -54.10 -8.13
CA TRP A 155 76.88 -55.55 -8.22
C TRP A 155 77.12 -56.12 -9.61
N LEU A 156 76.78 -55.38 -10.66
CA LEU A 156 76.88 -55.85 -12.05
C LEU A 156 78.34 -55.96 -12.52
N VAL A 157 79.22 -55.02 -12.13
CA VAL A 157 80.62 -55.03 -12.56
C VAL A 157 81.38 -56.28 -12.07
N PRO A 158 81.38 -56.63 -10.77
CA PRO A 158 81.99 -57.87 -10.29
C PRO A 158 81.38 -59.13 -10.93
N LEU A 159 80.05 -59.15 -11.13
CA LEU A 159 79.36 -60.26 -11.77
C LEU A 159 79.86 -60.49 -13.20
N MET A 160 80.02 -59.42 -13.99
CA MET A 160 80.56 -59.50 -15.35
C MET A 160 81.99 -60.03 -15.36
N PHE A 161 82.85 -59.55 -14.44
CA PHE A 161 84.21 -60.08 -14.32
C PHE A 161 84.22 -61.57 -13.95
N ALA A 162 83.32 -62.01 -13.06
CA ALA A 162 83.18 -63.43 -12.70
C ALA A 162 82.72 -64.28 -13.90
N GLN A 163 81.77 -63.79 -14.71
CA GLN A 163 81.33 -64.47 -15.93
C GLN A 163 82.45 -64.61 -16.96
N VAL A 164 83.23 -63.55 -17.21
CA VAL A 164 84.37 -63.60 -18.14
C VAL A 164 85.42 -64.60 -17.66
N ALA A 165 85.74 -64.61 -16.35
CA ALA A 165 86.67 -65.57 -15.78
C ALA A 165 86.17 -67.02 -15.91
N ALA A 166 84.87 -67.26 -15.69
CA ALA A 166 84.26 -68.57 -15.85
C ALA A 166 84.32 -69.06 -17.31
N ILE A 167 84.01 -68.19 -18.28
CA ILE A 167 84.09 -68.53 -19.72
C ILE A 167 85.54 -68.83 -20.12
N ALA A 168 86.51 -68.02 -19.69
CA ALA A 168 87.93 -68.24 -19.99
C ALA A 168 88.44 -69.59 -19.43
N ALA A 169 88.01 -69.96 -18.22
CA ALA A 169 88.32 -71.26 -17.64
C ALA A 169 87.71 -72.41 -18.47
N LEU A 170 86.47 -72.25 -18.95
CA LEU A 170 85.77 -73.22 -19.80
C LEU A 170 86.46 -73.42 -21.16
N VAL A 171 86.87 -72.34 -21.83
CA VAL A 171 87.60 -72.40 -23.11
C VAL A 171 88.95 -73.08 -22.96
N LYS A 172 89.63 -72.92 -21.82
CA LYS A 172 90.92 -73.57 -21.55
C LYS A 172 90.80 -75.09 -21.25
N LEU A 173 89.61 -75.54 -20.88
CA LEU A 173 89.30 -76.95 -20.57
C LEU A 173 88.80 -77.75 -21.78
N LEU A 174 88.43 -77.07 -22.87
CA LEU A 174 88.07 -77.65 -24.17
C LEU A 174 89.32 -77.73 -25.08
#